data_AF-A0A8S3CVE5-F1
#
_entry.id   AF-A0A8S3CVE5-F1
#
_cell.length_a   1.000
_cell.length_b   1.000
_cell.length_c   1.000
_cell.angle_alpha   90.00
_cell.angle_beta   90.00
_cell.angle_gamma   90.00
#
_symmetry.space_group_name_H-M   'P 1'
#
loop_
_entity.id
_entity.type
_entity.pdbx_description
1 polymer ?
#
loop_
_entity_poly.entity_id
_entity_poly.type
_entity_poly.pdbx_seq_one_letter_code
_entity_poly.pdbx_strand_id
1 'polypeptide(L)'
;MTDNRVVKIPGDHRNIVDLHQDQIIDENATSSKEKGNSNEFDSLEELPGKKKDKKSVEAVGFRSLFRYAARIDIIYMLIGTIGGLCNGVLLPLMVLVFGGLLNSFTSRSTDLCTLNYTAISIQSCPAGYQLTASNFLSSLSICNLNITLDFQNQIKQQTNYLVILGCVSIVMGYLQVAFWSIAAEKQTKTIRKKLFQSILRKDMVYFDLHKAGELNTKLTDDVNKIHDGIGDKLGATAQFLSAFITGFCLGFAKGWKLTLVILSISPLLFTSAVLFSRLASSLTAMELKAYGKAGAIAEEVLSSIRTVFAYNGQIREQK
;
A
#
# COMPACT_ATOMS: atom_id res chain seq x y z
N MET A 1 -64.45 -7.29 54.37
CA MET A 1 -63.97 -7.43 52.98
C MET A 1 -62.49 -7.11 52.97
N THR A 2 -61.65 -8.10 53.28
CA THR A 2 -60.19 -8.00 53.24
C THR A 2 -59.66 -9.44 53.06
N ASP A 3 -59.27 -9.80 51.84
CA ASP A 3 -58.53 -11.04 51.57
C ASP A 3 -57.13 -10.67 51.09
N ASN A 4 -56.14 -11.31 51.71
CA ASN A 4 -54.72 -11.10 51.57
C ASN A 4 -54.22 -12.16 50.58
N ARG A 5 -53.70 -11.78 49.41
CA ARG A 5 -53.01 -12.73 48.54
C ARG A 5 -51.70 -12.18 47.98
N VAL A 6 -50.64 -12.80 48.49
CA VAL A 6 -49.24 -12.69 48.10
C VAL A 6 -49.08 -13.11 46.64
N VAL A 7 -48.56 -12.20 45.79
CA VAL A 7 -48.13 -12.51 44.42
C VAL A 7 -46.61 -12.68 44.43
N LYS A 8 -46.17 -13.92 44.14
CA LYS A 8 -44.76 -14.33 44.07
C LYS A 8 -44.28 -14.10 42.64
N ILE A 9 -43.35 -13.15 42.43
CA ILE A 9 -42.69 -12.92 41.14
C ILE A 9 -41.42 -13.79 41.10
N PRO A 10 -41.20 -14.62 40.06
CA PRO A 10 -39.97 -15.40 39.95
C PRO A 10 -38.80 -14.46 39.60
N GLY A 11 -37.76 -14.46 40.45
CA GLY A 11 -36.56 -13.66 40.30
C GLY A 11 -35.58 -14.25 39.28
N ASP A 12 -35.17 -13.42 38.33
CA ASP A 12 -33.94 -13.59 37.55
C ASP A 12 -32.84 -12.79 38.27
N HIS A 13 -32.17 -13.42 39.24
CA HIS A 13 -30.97 -12.87 39.87
C HIS A 13 -29.76 -13.19 38.99
N ARG A 14 -29.60 -12.48 37.88
CA ARG A 14 -28.32 -12.39 37.18
C ARG A 14 -27.55 -11.17 37.69
N ASN A 15 -26.30 -11.36 38.10
CA ASN A 15 -25.47 -10.27 38.60
C ASN A 15 -25.16 -9.30 37.45
N ILE A 16 -25.05 -8.00 37.76
CA ILE A 16 -24.71 -6.94 36.79
C ILE A 16 -23.37 -7.23 36.09
N VAL A 17 -22.47 -7.97 36.74
CA VAL A 17 -21.19 -8.43 36.18
C VAL A 17 -21.40 -9.43 35.03
N ASP A 18 -22.41 -10.29 35.11
CA ASP A 18 -22.71 -11.30 34.08
C ASP A 18 -23.34 -10.64 32.84
N LEU A 19 -24.18 -9.62 33.03
CA LEU A 19 -24.74 -8.81 31.94
C LEU A 19 -23.67 -8.01 31.19
N HIS A 20 -22.66 -7.50 31.89
CA HIS A 20 -21.53 -6.82 31.26
C HIS A 20 -20.61 -7.80 30.52
N GLN A 21 -20.42 -9.00 31.07
CA GLN A 21 -19.60 -10.04 30.44
C GLN A 21 -20.25 -10.57 29.15
N ASP A 22 -21.57 -10.76 29.14
CA ASP A 22 -22.33 -11.13 27.94
C ASP A 22 -22.26 -10.04 26.86
N GLN A 23 -22.30 -8.75 27.24
CA GLN A 23 -22.10 -7.65 26.29
C GLN A 23 -20.69 -7.61 25.70
N ILE A 24 -19.65 -7.91 26.49
CA ILE A 24 -18.25 -7.95 26.00
C ILE A 24 -18.04 -9.17 25.07
N ILE A 25 -18.70 -10.30 25.34
CA ILE A 25 -18.65 -11.49 24.49
C ILE A 25 -19.35 -11.23 23.16
N ASP A 26 -20.50 -10.57 23.18
CA ASP A 26 -21.22 -10.19 21.97
C ASP A 26 -20.45 -9.16 21.13
N GLU A 27 -19.79 -8.18 21.77
CA GLU A 27 -18.97 -7.16 21.09
C GLU A 27 -17.68 -7.75 20.49
N ASN A 28 -17.05 -8.73 21.15
CA ASN A 28 -15.91 -9.47 20.58
C ASN A 28 -16.34 -10.47 19.48
N ALA A 29 -17.56 -11.01 19.54
CA ALA A 29 -18.10 -11.89 18.51
C ALA A 29 -18.46 -11.12 17.22
N THR A 30 -18.93 -9.88 17.32
CA THR A 30 -19.13 -8.99 16.16
C THR A 30 -17.81 -8.50 15.57
N SER A 31 -16.83 -8.11 16.40
CA SER A 31 -15.49 -7.69 15.95
C SER A 31 -14.73 -8.80 15.21
N SER A 32 -14.93 -10.06 15.60
CA SER A 32 -14.30 -11.21 14.94
C SER A 32 -14.93 -11.57 13.58
N LYS A 33 -16.19 -11.19 13.34
CA LYS A 33 -16.84 -11.35 12.02
C LYS A 33 -16.45 -10.26 11.02
N GLU A 34 -15.98 -9.10 11.49
CA GLU A 34 -15.63 -7.95 10.64
C GLU A 34 -14.25 -8.03 9.98
N LYS A 35 -13.36 -8.94 10.41
CA LYS A 35 -12.00 -9.09 9.83
C LYS A 35 -11.85 -10.22 8.79
N GLY A 36 -12.95 -10.81 8.34
CA GLY A 36 -12.96 -11.78 7.24
C GLY A 36 -13.04 -11.08 5.89
N ASN A 37 -11.91 -11.03 5.18
CA ASN A 37 -11.82 -10.55 3.80
C ASN A 37 -12.86 -11.24 2.91
N SER A 38 -13.94 -10.54 2.55
CA SER A 38 -15.13 -11.05 1.85
C SER A 38 -14.86 -11.61 0.44
N ASN A 39 -13.62 -11.51 -0.06
CA ASN A 39 -13.25 -12.02 -1.37
C ASN A 39 -12.72 -13.48 -1.32
N GLU A 40 -12.43 -14.03 -0.15
CA GLU A 40 -11.80 -15.35 -0.01
C GLU A 40 -12.84 -16.46 0.27
N PHE A 41 -13.97 -16.09 0.88
CA PHE A 41 -15.05 -17.00 1.28
C PHE A 41 -15.91 -17.51 0.11
N ASP A 42 -16.02 -16.74 -0.99
CA ASP A 42 -16.77 -17.15 -2.21
C ASP A 42 -16.11 -18.32 -2.98
N SER A 43 -14.88 -18.68 -2.61
CA SER A 43 -14.12 -19.77 -3.23
C SER A 43 -14.49 -21.16 -2.71
N LEU A 44 -15.17 -21.25 -1.55
CA LEU A 44 -15.24 -22.48 -0.76
C LEU A 44 -16.58 -23.23 -0.85
N GLU A 45 -17.60 -22.68 -1.52
CA GLU A 45 -18.96 -23.27 -1.57
C GLU A 45 -19.27 -24.08 -2.83
N GLU A 46 -18.28 -24.73 -3.46
CA GLU A 46 -18.50 -25.64 -4.60
C GLU A 46 -18.55 -27.11 -4.14
N LEU A 47 -19.75 -27.58 -3.77
CA LEU A 47 -20.09 -29.01 -3.69
C LEU A 47 -20.08 -29.64 -5.10
N PRO A 48 -19.56 -30.87 -5.27
CA PRO A 48 -19.47 -31.50 -6.59
C PRO A 48 -20.86 -31.98 -7.04
N GLY A 49 -21.41 -31.42 -8.11
CA GLY A 49 -22.54 -32.04 -8.81
C GLY A 49 -23.68 -31.14 -9.29
N LYS A 50 -23.69 -29.84 -9.03
CA LYS A 50 -24.57 -28.89 -9.75
C LYS A 50 -23.77 -27.67 -10.16
N LYS A 51 -23.56 -27.51 -11.47
CA LYS A 51 -23.16 -26.22 -12.07
C LYS A 51 -24.26 -25.20 -11.74
N LYS A 52 -24.17 -24.54 -10.58
CA LYS A 52 -24.78 -23.22 -10.42
C LYS A 52 -23.91 -22.29 -11.22
N ASP A 53 -24.46 -21.69 -12.26
CA ASP A 53 -23.82 -20.59 -12.98
C ASP A 53 -23.37 -19.55 -11.94
N LYS A 54 -22.07 -19.52 -11.62
CA LYS A 54 -21.45 -18.36 -10.97
C LYS A 54 -21.69 -17.22 -11.95
N LYS A 55 -22.72 -16.41 -11.73
CA LYS A 55 -22.89 -15.13 -12.41
C LYS A 55 -21.63 -14.35 -12.11
N SER A 56 -20.66 -14.37 -13.02
CA SER A 56 -19.47 -13.55 -12.96
C SER A 56 -19.95 -12.12 -12.75
N VAL A 57 -19.57 -11.51 -11.63
CA VAL A 57 -19.89 -10.11 -11.36
C VAL A 57 -19.38 -9.33 -12.58
N GLU A 58 -20.31 -8.82 -13.39
CA GLU A 58 -19.94 -8.14 -14.63
C GLU A 58 -19.15 -6.90 -14.25
N ALA A 59 -17.85 -6.90 -14.58
CA ALA A 59 -16.98 -5.78 -14.29
C ALA A 59 -17.47 -4.56 -15.08
N VAL A 60 -17.80 -3.49 -14.36
CA VAL A 60 -18.21 -2.23 -14.97
C VAL A 60 -16.97 -1.56 -15.56
N GLY A 61 -17.06 -1.10 -16.81
CA GLY A 61 -15.94 -0.41 -17.46
C GLY A 61 -15.50 0.85 -16.70
N PHE A 62 -14.19 1.12 -16.66
CA PHE A 62 -13.58 2.25 -15.94
C PHE A 62 -14.26 3.59 -16.21
N ARG A 63 -14.64 3.87 -17.47
CA ARG A 63 -15.27 5.16 -17.82
C ARG A 63 -16.68 5.33 -17.26
N SER A 64 -17.40 4.22 -17.05
CA SER A 64 -18.72 4.24 -16.43
C SER A 64 -18.62 4.49 -14.92
N LEU A 65 -17.50 4.12 -14.31
CA LEU A 65 -17.22 4.38 -12.89
C LEU A 65 -17.17 5.89 -12.60
N PHE A 66 -16.54 6.66 -13.50
CA PHE A 66 -16.41 8.12 -13.40
C PHE A 66 -17.62 8.92 -13.90
N ARG A 67 -18.76 8.27 -14.20
CA ARG A 67 -19.95 8.95 -14.75
C ARG A 67 -20.52 10.02 -13.81
N TYR A 68 -20.26 9.92 -12.51
CA TYR A 68 -20.75 10.86 -11.50
C TYR A 68 -19.77 11.99 -11.18
N ALA A 69 -18.61 12.05 -11.83
CA ALA A 69 -17.66 13.14 -11.65
C ALA A 69 -18.22 14.45 -12.23
N ALA A 70 -18.32 15.49 -11.39
CA ALA A 70 -18.66 16.83 -11.85
C ALA A 70 -17.48 17.48 -12.59
N ARG A 71 -17.71 18.59 -13.30
CA ARG A 71 -16.65 19.33 -14.01
C ARG A 71 -15.49 19.74 -13.10
N ILE A 72 -15.79 20.10 -11.85
CA ILE A 72 -14.79 20.47 -10.84
C ILE A 72 -13.98 19.25 -10.39
N ASP A 73 -14.61 18.07 -10.28
CA ASP A 73 -13.93 16.84 -9.89
C ASP A 73 -12.94 16.39 -10.97
N ILE A 74 -13.28 16.61 -12.24
CA ILE A 74 -12.37 16.38 -13.37
C ILE A 74 -11.12 17.27 -13.25
N ILE A 75 -11.29 18.54 -12.85
CA ILE A 75 -10.15 19.44 -12.64
C ILE A 75 -9.27 18.93 -11.49
N TYR A 76 -9.85 18.51 -10.37
CA TYR A 76 -9.07 17.93 -9.26
C TYR A 76 -8.31 16.67 -9.70
N MET A 77 -8.96 15.77 -10.44
CA MET A 77 -8.28 14.58 -10.97
C MET A 77 -7.13 14.95 -11.90
N LEU A 78 -7.30 15.94 -12.78
CA LEU A 78 -6.22 16.39 -13.67
C LEU A 78 -5.03 16.97 -12.87
N ILE A 79 -5.28 17.87 -11.92
CA ILE A 79 -4.21 18.44 -11.09
C ILE A 79 -3.52 17.34 -10.26
N GLY A 80 -4.30 16.41 -9.70
CA GLY A 80 -3.77 15.27 -8.96
C GLY A 80 -2.92 14.34 -9.82
N THR A 81 -3.32 14.09 -11.07
CA THR A 81 -2.50 13.30 -12.02
C THR A 81 -1.21 14.01 -12.39
N ILE A 82 -1.24 15.32 -12.65
CA ILE A 82 -0.02 16.09 -12.93
C ILE A 82 0.92 16.06 -11.73
N GLY A 83 0.38 16.26 -10.51
CA GLY A 83 1.14 16.14 -9.26
C GLY A 83 1.78 14.76 -9.11
N GLY A 84 1.04 13.68 -9.38
CA GLY A 84 1.55 12.31 -9.32
C GLY A 84 2.61 12.00 -10.37
N LEU A 85 2.43 12.48 -11.61
CA LEU A 85 3.43 12.34 -12.66
C LEU A 85 4.74 13.03 -12.27
N CYS A 86 4.67 14.28 -11.80
CA CYS A 86 5.81 15.05 -11.32
C CYS A 86 6.52 14.37 -10.15
N ASN A 87 5.76 13.90 -9.15
CA ASN A 87 6.30 13.21 -7.99
C ASN A 87 7.02 11.90 -8.38
N GLY A 88 6.50 11.17 -9.39
CA GLY A 88 7.13 9.96 -9.89
C GLY A 88 8.45 10.20 -10.64
N VAL A 89 8.56 11.28 -11.43
CA VAL A 89 9.81 11.70 -12.11
C VAL A 89 10.89 12.09 -11.09
N LEU A 90 10.47 12.61 -9.95
CA LEU A 90 11.36 13.18 -8.94
C LEU A 90 12.27 12.13 -8.29
N LEU A 91 11.79 10.89 -8.10
CA LEU A 91 12.57 9.80 -7.50
C LEU A 91 13.82 9.46 -8.34
N PRO A 92 13.72 9.13 -9.64
CA PRO A 92 14.89 8.96 -10.51
C PRO A 92 15.79 10.20 -10.59
N LEU A 93 15.20 11.40 -10.58
CA LEU A 93 15.95 12.65 -10.67
C LEU A 93 16.80 12.89 -9.42
N MET A 94 16.29 12.56 -8.23
CA MET A 94 17.05 12.60 -6.97
C MET A 94 18.28 11.69 -7.01
N VAL A 95 18.14 10.48 -7.56
CA VAL A 95 19.26 9.54 -7.73
C VAL A 95 20.35 10.13 -8.63
N LEU A 96 19.97 10.89 -9.67
CA LEU A 96 20.91 11.54 -10.57
C LEU A 96 21.70 12.66 -9.86
N VAL A 97 21.03 13.50 -9.08
CA VAL A 97 21.67 14.55 -8.27
C VAL A 97 22.62 13.94 -7.25
N PHE A 98 22.18 12.87 -6.57
CA PHE A 98 23.03 12.14 -5.63
C PHE A 98 24.26 11.53 -6.32
N GLY A 99 24.13 11.03 -7.55
CA GLY A 99 25.27 10.58 -8.35
C GLY A 99 26.28 11.70 -8.63
N GLY A 100 25.80 12.93 -8.86
CA GLY A 100 26.66 14.11 -8.99
C GLY A 100 27.41 14.43 -7.70
N LEU A 101 26.70 14.36 -6.55
CA LEU A 101 27.31 14.55 -5.23
C LEU A 101 28.40 13.50 -4.94
N LEU A 102 28.13 12.23 -5.22
CA LEU A 102 29.13 11.16 -5.06
C LEU A 102 30.36 11.41 -5.91
N ASN A 103 30.18 11.85 -7.16
CA ASN A 103 31.30 12.13 -8.06
C ASN A 103 32.18 13.28 -7.54
N SER A 104 31.61 14.29 -6.86
CA SER A 104 32.39 15.36 -6.21
C SER A 104 33.25 14.86 -5.03
N PHE A 105 32.79 13.85 -4.29
CA PHE A 105 33.61 13.20 -3.25
C PHE A 105 34.70 12.33 -3.85
N THR A 106 34.40 11.60 -4.91
CA THR A 106 35.38 10.77 -5.62
C THR A 106 36.47 11.64 -6.26
N SER A 107 36.13 12.72 -6.96
CA SER A 107 37.10 13.63 -7.58
C SER A 107 38.02 14.27 -6.53
N ARG A 108 37.46 14.76 -5.42
CA ARG A 108 38.26 15.29 -4.30
C ARG A 108 39.25 14.25 -3.76
N SER A 109 38.81 13.01 -3.63
CA SER A 109 39.64 11.92 -3.11
C SER A 109 40.77 11.56 -4.07
N THR A 110 40.50 11.51 -5.38
CA THR A 110 41.54 11.26 -6.40
C THR A 110 42.54 12.40 -6.49
N ASP A 111 42.07 13.65 -6.38
CA ASP A 111 42.94 14.83 -6.41
C ASP A 111 43.86 14.86 -5.18
N LEU A 112 43.33 14.53 -3.99
CA LEU A 112 44.13 14.42 -2.77
C LEU A 112 45.21 13.35 -2.87
N CYS A 113 44.87 12.18 -3.41
CA CYS A 113 45.83 11.09 -3.61
C CYS A 113 46.96 11.53 -4.55
N THR A 114 46.61 12.22 -5.64
CA THR A 114 47.57 12.76 -6.62
C THR A 114 48.49 13.79 -5.96
N LEU A 115 47.94 14.73 -5.18
CA LEU A 115 48.75 15.70 -4.44
C LEU A 115 49.70 15.04 -3.44
N ASN A 116 49.21 14.07 -2.66
CA ASN A 116 50.05 13.36 -1.69
C ASN A 116 51.18 12.58 -2.37
N TYR A 117 50.88 11.88 -3.47
CA TYR A 117 51.87 11.16 -4.26
C TYR A 117 52.96 12.11 -4.81
N THR A 118 52.56 13.26 -5.38
CA THR A 118 53.52 14.26 -5.86
C THR A 118 54.36 14.86 -4.73
N ALA A 119 53.78 15.13 -3.55
CA ALA A 119 54.52 15.63 -2.39
C ALA A 119 55.63 14.65 -1.94
N ILE A 120 55.30 13.35 -1.84
CA ILE A 120 56.25 12.29 -1.46
C ILE A 120 57.39 12.16 -2.49
N SER A 121 57.05 12.27 -3.78
CA SER A 121 58.05 12.21 -4.85
C SER A 121 59.05 13.38 -4.78
N ILE A 122 58.58 14.58 -4.44
CA ILE A 122 59.42 15.79 -4.31
C ILE A 122 60.32 15.70 -3.06
N GLN A 123 59.84 15.11 -1.97
CA GLN A 123 60.63 14.94 -0.75
C GLN A 123 61.79 13.94 -0.91
N SER A 124 61.75 13.09 -1.95
CA SER A 124 62.78 12.10 -2.27
C SER A 124 63.85 12.65 -3.25
N CYS A 125 63.85 13.96 -3.56
CA CYS A 125 64.81 14.56 -4.48
C CYS A 125 66.23 14.70 -3.88
N PRO A 126 67.31 14.50 -4.69
CA PRO A 126 68.69 14.71 -4.25
C PRO A 126 68.98 16.14 -3.78
N ALA A 127 69.93 16.30 -2.86
CA ALA A 127 70.22 17.55 -2.15
C ALA A 127 70.49 18.79 -3.07
N GLY A 128 70.93 18.59 -4.31
CA GLY A 128 71.22 19.67 -5.26
C GLY A 128 70.00 20.45 -5.79
N TYR A 129 68.76 19.97 -5.58
CA TYR A 129 67.53 20.59 -6.11
C TYR A 129 66.56 21.12 -5.04
N GLN A 130 66.99 21.23 -3.78
CA GLN A 130 66.11 21.57 -2.64
C GLN A 130 65.44 22.95 -2.75
N LEU A 131 66.11 23.96 -3.33
CA LEU A 131 65.53 25.31 -3.49
C LEU A 131 64.40 25.36 -4.52
N THR A 132 64.43 24.47 -5.51
CA THR A 132 63.36 24.34 -6.50
C THR A 132 62.19 23.58 -5.88
N ALA A 133 62.47 22.54 -5.08
CA ALA A 133 61.45 21.75 -4.38
C ALA A 133 60.57 22.59 -3.44
N SER A 134 61.12 23.58 -2.73
CA SER A 134 60.35 24.43 -1.81
C SER A 134 59.29 25.28 -2.52
N ASN A 135 59.62 25.84 -3.69
CA ASN A 135 58.67 26.61 -4.51
C ASN A 135 57.52 25.73 -5.03
N PHE A 136 57.81 24.46 -5.36
CA PHE A 136 56.78 23.49 -5.74
C PHE A 136 55.88 23.09 -4.58
N LEU A 137 56.42 22.94 -3.36
CA LEU A 137 55.63 22.67 -2.16
C LEU A 137 54.66 23.83 -1.84
N SER A 138 55.07 25.08 -2.06
CA SER A 138 54.19 26.25 -1.94
C SER A 138 53.06 26.22 -2.98
N SER A 139 53.37 25.88 -4.24
CA SER A 139 52.35 25.70 -5.28
C SER A 139 51.36 24.58 -4.94
N LEU A 140 51.84 23.48 -4.36
CA LEU A 140 51.00 22.34 -3.96
C LEU A 140 50.03 22.69 -2.83
N SER A 141 50.45 23.54 -1.90
CA SER A 141 49.60 24.08 -0.83
C SER A 141 48.46 24.95 -1.40
N ILE A 142 48.76 25.80 -2.39
CA ILE A 142 47.76 26.62 -3.09
C ILE A 142 46.78 25.72 -3.87
N CYS A 143 47.27 24.66 -4.53
CA CYS A 143 46.41 23.68 -5.18
C CYS A 143 45.44 23.00 -4.19
N ASN A 144 45.91 22.63 -2.99
CA ASN A 144 45.04 22.05 -1.97
C ASN A 144 43.93 23.04 -1.53
N LEU A 145 44.26 24.32 -1.39
CA LEU A 145 43.28 25.36 -1.09
C LEU A 145 42.22 25.49 -2.21
N ASN A 146 42.66 25.53 -3.47
CA ASN A 146 41.76 25.67 -4.62
C ASN A 146 40.82 24.47 -4.78
N ILE A 147 41.33 23.24 -4.59
CA ILE A 147 40.50 22.03 -4.62
C ILE A 147 39.48 22.04 -3.48
N THR A 148 39.86 22.55 -2.30
CA THR A 148 38.93 22.67 -1.17
C THR A 148 37.83 23.68 -1.47
N LEU A 149 38.15 24.82 -2.11
CA LEU A 149 37.15 25.80 -2.54
C LEU A 149 36.22 25.25 -3.63
N ASP A 150 36.77 24.58 -4.64
CA ASP A 150 35.99 23.97 -5.72
C ASP A 150 35.04 22.89 -5.18
N PHE A 151 35.54 22.02 -4.32
CA PHE A 151 34.73 21.00 -3.65
C PHE A 151 33.58 21.61 -2.82
N GLN A 152 33.86 22.67 -2.06
CA GLN A 152 32.84 23.37 -1.29
C GLN A 152 31.76 23.98 -2.20
N ASN A 153 32.13 24.52 -3.36
CA ASN A 153 31.18 25.07 -4.33
C ASN A 153 30.34 23.96 -4.99
N GLN A 154 30.96 22.85 -5.38
CA GLN A 154 30.25 21.70 -5.95
C GLN A 154 29.23 21.11 -4.96
N ILE A 155 29.63 20.88 -3.69
CA ILE A 155 28.71 20.36 -2.67
C ILE A 155 27.56 21.32 -2.41
N LYS A 156 27.83 22.63 -2.29
CA LYS A 156 26.78 23.63 -2.10
C LYS A 156 25.76 23.60 -3.24
N GLN A 157 26.22 23.50 -4.49
CA GLN A 157 25.34 23.41 -5.65
C GLN A 157 24.50 22.11 -5.63
N GLN A 158 25.11 20.95 -5.40
CA GLN A 158 24.38 19.67 -5.33
C GLN A 158 23.38 19.63 -4.16
N THR A 159 23.76 20.20 -3.01
CA THR A 159 22.88 20.31 -1.83
C THR A 159 21.68 21.20 -2.13
N ASN A 160 21.88 22.33 -2.80
CA ASN A 160 20.78 23.22 -3.17
C ASN A 160 19.77 22.52 -4.09
N TYR A 161 20.23 21.76 -5.09
CA TYR A 161 19.34 20.95 -5.92
C TYR A 161 18.56 19.91 -5.11
N LEU A 162 19.20 19.22 -4.17
CA LEU A 162 18.54 18.25 -3.29
C LEU A 162 17.43 18.90 -2.45
N VAL A 163 17.69 20.08 -1.88
CA VAL A 163 16.72 20.83 -1.06
C VAL A 163 15.52 21.26 -1.91
N ILE A 164 15.75 21.85 -3.09
CA ILE A 164 14.67 22.28 -4.00
C ILE A 164 13.80 21.09 -4.40
N LEU A 165 14.41 19.97 -4.77
CA LEU A 165 13.68 18.77 -5.15
C LEU A 165 12.90 18.17 -3.96
N GLY A 166 13.44 18.24 -2.74
CA GLY A 166 12.73 17.79 -1.54
C GLY A 166 11.50 18.66 -1.24
N CYS A 167 11.60 19.98 -1.39
CA CYS A 167 10.44 20.87 -1.25
C CYS A 167 9.38 20.60 -2.32
N VAL A 168 9.79 20.38 -3.57
CA VAL A 168 8.88 20.04 -4.67
C VAL A 168 8.18 18.69 -4.43
N SER A 169 8.88 17.70 -3.86
CA SER A 169 8.32 16.37 -3.57
C SER A 169 7.16 16.45 -2.58
N ILE A 170 7.34 17.21 -1.50
CA ILE A 170 6.34 17.38 -0.45
C ILE A 170 5.10 18.06 -1.02
N VAL A 171 5.28 19.14 -1.79
CA VAL A 171 4.16 19.89 -2.38
C VAL A 171 3.42 19.04 -3.40
N MET A 172 4.12 18.41 -4.35
CA MET A 172 3.48 17.62 -5.40
C MET A 172 2.84 16.34 -4.87
N GLY A 173 3.49 15.66 -3.94
CA GLY A 173 2.93 14.48 -3.27
C GLY A 173 1.68 14.81 -2.45
N TYR A 174 1.67 15.95 -1.74
CA TYR A 174 0.49 16.40 -1.03
C TYR A 174 -0.67 16.74 -1.98
N LEU A 175 -0.42 17.51 -3.04
CA LEU A 175 -1.45 17.87 -4.03
C LEU A 175 -2.03 16.62 -4.72
N GLN A 176 -1.17 15.65 -5.05
CA GLN A 176 -1.59 14.37 -5.64
C GLN A 176 -2.60 13.65 -4.75
N VAL A 177 -2.25 13.38 -3.49
CA VAL A 177 -3.12 12.62 -2.57
C VAL A 177 -4.36 13.45 -2.21
N ALA A 178 -4.21 14.73 -1.89
CA ALA A 178 -5.32 15.58 -1.48
C ALA A 178 -6.38 15.71 -2.59
N PHE A 179 -5.99 15.99 -3.83
CA PHE A 179 -6.96 16.19 -4.91
C PHE A 179 -7.66 14.89 -5.34
N TRP A 180 -6.95 13.76 -5.36
CA TRP A 180 -7.58 12.47 -5.62
C TRP A 180 -8.56 12.07 -4.51
N SER A 181 -8.19 12.24 -3.24
CA SER A 181 -9.07 11.92 -2.11
C SER A 181 -10.30 12.82 -2.05
N ILE A 182 -10.16 14.13 -2.30
CA ILE A 182 -11.31 15.06 -2.34
C ILE A 182 -12.27 14.70 -3.48
N ALA A 183 -11.74 14.35 -4.67
CA ALA A 183 -12.56 13.95 -5.81
C ALA A 183 -13.30 12.63 -5.55
N ALA A 184 -12.64 11.64 -4.94
CA ALA A 184 -13.23 10.36 -4.61
C ALA A 184 -14.33 10.47 -3.54
N GLU A 185 -14.12 11.29 -2.50
CA GLU A 185 -15.11 11.51 -1.45
C GLU A 185 -16.40 12.15 -2.01
N LYS A 186 -16.26 13.16 -2.88
CA LYS A 186 -17.41 13.82 -3.54
C LYS A 186 -18.20 12.87 -4.43
N GLN A 187 -17.52 12.04 -5.21
CA GLN A 187 -18.16 11.05 -6.07
C GLN A 187 -18.87 9.98 -5.24
N THR A 188 -18.21 9.46 -4.21
CA THR A 188 -18.74 8.45 -3.29
C THR A 188 -19.99 8.94 -2.58
N LYS A 189 -19.99 10.17 -2.07
CA LYS A 189 -21.18 10.80 -1.47
C LYS A 189 -22.35 10.87 -2.45
N THR A 190 -22.08 11.24 -3.71
CA THR A 190 -23.11 11.31 -4.76
C THR A 190 -23.66 9.92 -5.11
N ILE A 191 -22.79 8.92 -5.19
CA ILE A 191 -23.14 7.52 -5.41
C ILE A 191 -24.03 7.02 -4.27
N ARG A 192 -23.64 7.19 -3.00
CA ARG A 192 -24.45 6.79 -1.84
C ARG A 192 -25.84 7.43 -1.86
N LYS A 193 -25.93 8.72 -2.15
CA LYS A 193 -27.22 9.42 -2.22
C LYS A 193 -28.12 8.87 -3.33
N LYS A 194 -27.58 8.66 -4.54
CA LYS A 194 -28.34 8.12 -5.67
C LYS A 194 -28.73 6.67 -5.48
N LEU A 195 -27.83 5.86 -4.89
CA LEU A 195 -28.08 4.47 -4.56
C LEU A 195 -29.20 4.36 -3.53
N PHE A 196 -29.13 5.11 -2.43
CA PHE A 196 -30.16 5.15 -1.40
C PHE A 196 -31.52 5.59 -1.98
N GLN A 197 -31.54 6.66 -2.77
CA GLN A 197 -32.76 7.13 -3.45
C GLN A 197 -33.33 6.08 -4.43
N SER A 198 -32.47 5.34 -5.12
CA SER A 198 -32.89 4.27 -6.04
C SER A 198 -33.43 3.05 -5.30
N ILE A 199 -32.87 2.71 -4.14
CA ILE A 199 -33.34 1.59 -3.30
C ILE A 199 -34.73 1.91 -2.75
N LEU A 200 -34.95 3.12 -2.21
CA LEU A 200 -36.25 3.52 -1.66
C LEU A 200 -37.40 3.57 -2.68
N ARG A 201 -37.10 3.58 -3.98
CA ARG A 201 -38.10 3.59 -5.07
C ARG A 201 -38.40 2.18 -5.61
N LYS A 202 -37.77 1.14 -5.06
CA LYS A 202 -38.05 -0.24 -5.44
C LYS A 202 -39.38 -0.72 -4.84
N ASP A 203 -39.99 -1.67 -5.54
CA ASP A 203 -41.24 -2.32 -5.18
C ASP A 203 -41.06 -3.26 -3.98
N MET A 204 -42.17 -3.56 -3.30
CA MET A 204 -42.17 -4.44 -2.12
C MET A 204 -41.59 -5.83 -2.43
N VAL A 205 -41.87 -6.36 -3.63
CA VAL A 205 -41.35 -7.67 -4.08
C VAL A 205 -39.82 -7.70 -4.11
N TYR A 206 -39.17 -6.57 -4.44
CA TYR A 206 -37.71 -6.48 -4.40
C TYR A 206 -37.19 -6.64 -2.96
N PHE A 207 -37.87 -6.07 -1.97
CA PHE A 207 -37.49 -6.16 -0.55
C PHE A 207 -37.84 -7.52 0.08
N ASP A 208 -38.83 -8.23 -0.44
CA ASP A 208 -39.14 -9.61 -0.01
C ASP A 208 -38.09 -10.61 -0.54
N LEU A 209 -37.50 -10.33 -1.71
CA LEU A 209 -36.47 -11.18 -2.33
C LEU A 209 -35.05 -10.94 -1.80
N HIS A 210 -34.73 -9.72 -1.36
CA HIS A 210 -33.39 -9.37 -0.86
C HIS A 210 -33.40 -9.18 0.65
N LYS A 211 -32.51 -9.88 1.35
CA LYS A 211 -32.38 -9.77 2.81
C LYS A 211 -31.98 -8.33 3.18
N ALA A 212 -32.58 -7.78 4.25
CA ALA A 212 -32.28 -6.43 4.72
C ALA A 212 -30.77 -6.20 5.00
N GLY A 213 -30.07 -7.23 5.50
CA GLY A 213 -28.62 -7.18 5.75
C GLY A 213 -27.78 -7.02 4.48
N GLU A 214 -28.18 -7.64 3.37
CA GLU A 214 -27.48 -7.55 2.09
C GLU A 214 -27.50 -6.11 1.56
N LEU A 215 -28.66 -5.45 1.65
CA LEU A 215 -28.82 -4.07 1.19
C LEU A 215 -27.96 -3.09 1.99
N ASN A 216 -27.78 -3.32 3.29
CA ASN A 216 -26.90 -2.51 4.14
C ASN A 216 -25.43 -2.66 3.74
N THR A 217 -24.98 -3.91 3.51
CA THR A 217 -23.64 -4.21 2.99
C THR A 217 -23.41 -3.56 1.62
N LYS A 218 -24.40 -3.62 0.71
CA LYS A 218 -24.32 -2.95 -0.60
C LYS A 218 -24.17 -1.43 -0.49
N LEU A 219 -24.84 -0.81 0.48
CA LEU A 219 -24.81 0.65 0.65
C LEU A 219 -23.49 1.15 1.24
N THR A 220 -22.83 0.32 2.06
CA THR A 220 -21.61 0.67 2.79
C THR A 220 -20.37 0.05 2.13
N ASP A 221 -20.23 -1.27 2.17
CA ASP A 221 -19.00 -1.97 1.81
C ASP A 221 -18.71 -1.91 0.31
N ASP A 222 -19.72 -2.18 -0.54
CA ASP A 222 -19.53 -2.12 -1.99
C ASP A 222 -19.20 -0.69 -2.46
N VAL A 223 -19.79 0.32 -1.81
CA VAL A 223 -19.48 1.72 -2.10
C VAL A 223 -18.10 2.12 -1.58
N ASN A 224 -17.65 1.58 -0.44
CA ASN A 224 -16.29 1.77 0.06
C ASN A 224 -15.25 1.13 -0.87
N LYS A 225 -15.51 -0.08 -1.38
CA LYS A 225 -14.64 -0.71 -2.39
C LYS A 225 -14.49 0.17 -3.63
N ILE A 226 -15.57 0.84 -4.06
CA ILE A 226 -15.53 1.81 -5.17
C ILE A 226 -14.68 3.04 -4.79
N HIS A 227 -14.89 3.60 -3.59
CA HIS A 227 -14.10 4.72 -3.08
C HIS A 227 -12.60 4.42 -3.10
N ASP A 228 -12.20 3.26 -2.55
CA ASP A 228 -10.80 2.84 -2.50
C ASP A 228 -10.19 2.61 -3.89
N GLY A 229 -11.01 2.23 -4.86
CA GLY A 229 -10.59 2.07 -6.25
C GLY A 229 -10.41 3.39 -7.00
N ILE A 230 -11.26 4.39 -6.73
CA ILE A 230 -11.23 5.71 -7.38
C ILE A 230 -10.30 6.70 -6.67
N GLY A 231 -9.96 6.44 -5.41
CA GLY A 231 -9.17 7.32 -4.55
C GLY A 231 -7.71 7.51 -4.96
N ASP A 232 -6.87 7.64 -3.95
CA ASP A 232 -5.43 7.88 -4.06
C ASP A 232 -4.68 6.83 -4.89
N LYS A 233 -5.19 5.59 -4.96
CA LYS A 233 -4.58 4.49 -5.73
C LYS A 233 -4.39 4.80 -7.22
N LEU A 234 -5.31 5.54 -7.84
CA LEU A 234 -5.17 5.92 -9.26
C LEU A 234 -4.07 6.95 -9.46
N GLY A 235 -3.95 7.90 -8.53
CA GLY A 235 -2.81 8.82 -8.48
C GLY A 235 -1.49 8.08 -8.28
N ALA A 236 -1.45 7.12 -7.36
CA ALA A 236 -0.26 6.30 -7.12
C ALA A 236 0.13 5.46 -8.34
N THR A 237 -0.84 4.90 -9.06
CA THR A 237 -0.59 4.15 -10.30
C THR A 237 0.06 5.05 -11.36
N ALA A 238 -0.41 6.29 -11.52
CA ALA A 238 0.20 7.25 -12.43
C ALA A 238 1.63 7.62 -12.01
N GLN A 239 1.88 7.78 -10.71
CA GLN A 239 3.21 8.05 -10.15
C GLN A 239 4.19 6.89 -10.41
N PHE A 240 3.79 5.65 -10.15
CA PHE A 240 4.67 4.50 -10.40
C PHE A 240 4.92 4.29 -11.89
N LEU A 241 3.93 4.55 -12.73
CA LEU A 241 4.10 4.49 -14.18
C LEU A 241 5.09 5.55 -14.68
N SER A 242 4.99 6.80 -14.20
CA SER A 242 5.95 7.85 -14.59
C SER A 242 7.35 7.59 -14.04
N ALA A 243 7.47 7.09 -12.80
CA ALA A 243 8.74 6.70 -12.20
C ALA A 243 9.41 5.57 -13.00
N PHE A 244 8.62 4.58 -13.43
CA PHE A 244 9.08 3.50 -14.28
C PHE A 244 9.62 4.05 -15.61
N ILE A 245 8.81 4.81 -16.35
CA ILE A 245 9.20 5.35 -17.66
C ILE A 245 10.46 6.23 -17.53
N THR A 246 10.45 7.16 -16.57
CA THR A 246 11.57 8.09 -16.35
C THR A 246 12.84 7.37 -15.91
N GLY A 247 12.71 6.39 -15.01
CA GLY A 247 13.84 5.58 -14.54
C GLY A 247 14.54 4.83 -15.66
N PHE A 248 13.77 4.20 -16.55
CA PHE A 248 14.32 3.52 -17.73
C PHE A 248 14.96 4.52 -18.70
N CYS A 249 14.30 5.63 -19.02
CA CYS A 249 14.85 6.65 -19.90
C CYS A 249 16.17 7.22 -19.38
N LEU A 250 16.25 7.59 -18.09
CA LEU A 250 17.47 8.12 -17.48
C LEU A 250 18.58 7.08 -17.39
N GLY A 251 18.23 5.83 -17.11
CA GLY A 251 19.18 4.71 -17.09
C GLY A 251 19.86 4.52 -18.44
N PHE A 252 19.09 4.43 -19.52
CA PHE A 252 19.64 4.31 -20.87
C PHE A 252 20.44 5.54 -21.30
N ALA A 253 20.03 6.75 -20.89
CA ALA A 253 20.72 8.00 -21.22
C ALA A 253 22.10 8.12 -20.57
N LYS A 254 22.27 7.73 -19.29
CA LYS A 254 23.55 7.83 -18.60
C LYS A 254 24.50 6.67 -18.93
N GLY A 255 23.98 5.46 -19.09
CA GLY A 255 24.83 4.29 -19.29
C GLY A 255 24.05 3.07 -19.76
N TRP A 256 23.88 2.94 -21.07
CA TRP A 256 23.21 1.80 -21.70
C TRP A 256 23.88 0.44 -21.36
N LYS A 257 25.22 0.38 -21.27
CA LYS A 257 25.92 -0.88 -20.96
C LYS A 257 25.58 -1.44 -19.58
N LEU A 258 25.61 -0.61 -18.53
CA LEU A 258 25.30 -1.05 -17.16
C LEU A 258 23.81 -1.39 -16.99
N THR A 259 22.93 -0.65 -17.65
CA THR A 259 21.49 -0.90 -17.57
C THR A 259 21.07 -2.19 -18.26
N LEU A 260 21.64 -2.53 -19.43
CA LEU A 260 21.38 -3.82 -20.08
C LEU A 260 21.79 -5.02 -19.19
N VAL A 261 22.93 -4.92 -18.49
CA VAL A 261 23.38 -5.97 -17.55
C VAL A 261 22.37 -6.19 -16.42
N ILE A 262 21.85 -5.12 -15.83
CA ILE A 262 20.83 -5.21 -14.77
C ILE A 262 19.50 -5.72 -15.35
N LEU A 263 19.14 -5.31 -16.56
CA LEU A 263 17.91 -5.74 -17.21
C LEU A 263 17.91 -7.25 -17.51
N SER A 264 19.08 -7.85 -17.79
CA SER A 264 19.21 -9.29 -17.96
C SER A 264 18.92 -10.09 -16.68
N ILE A 265 19.13 -9.53 -15.48
CA ILE A 265 18.85 -10.22 -14.21
C ILE A 265 17.40 -10.01 -13.73
N SER A 266 16.73 -8.95 -14.20
CA SER A 266 15.32 -8.64 -13.87
C SER A 266 14.32 -9.78 -14.16
N PRO A 267 14.35 -10.48 -15.33
CA PRO A 267 13.41 -11.58 -15.57
C PRO A 267 13.59 -12.74 -14.59
N LEU A 268 14.82 -13.00 -14.11
CA LEU A 268 15.07 -14.04 -13.11
C LEU A 268 14.43 -13.69 -11.76
N LEU A 269 14.50 -12.42 -11.35
CA LEU A 269 13.83 -11.94 -10.13
C LEU A 269 12.30 -11.97 -10.29
N PHE A 270 11.79 -11.59 -11.45
CA PHE A 270 10.37 -11.60 -11.74
C PHE A 270 9.78 -13.01 -11.71
N THR A 271 10.43 -13.99 -12.35
CA THR A 271 9.96 -15.38 -12.34
C THR A 271 10.00 -16.00 -10.94
N SER A 272 11.05 -15.71 -10.15
CA SER A 272 11.15 -16.15 -8.75
C SER A 272 10.01 -15.59 -7.89
N ALA A 273 9.70 -14.29 -8.02
CA ALA A 273 8.60 -13.66 -7.29
C ALA A 273 7.22 -14.21 -7.69
N VAL A 274 6.99 -14.46 -8.99
CA VAL A 274 5.74 -15.06 -9.47
C VAL A 274 5.57 -16.49 -8.96
N LEU A 275 6.65 -17.28 -8.95
CA LEU A 275 6.63 -18.63 -8.40
C LEU A 275 6.27 -18.60 -6.91
N PHE A 276 6.93 -17.73 -6.13
CA PHE A 276 6.65 -17.56 -4.71
C PHE A 276 5.20 -17.12 -4.45
N SER A 277 4.68 -16.15 -5.20
CA SER A 277 3.29 -15.69 -5.10
C SER A 277 2.27 -16.79 -5.39
N ARG A 278 2.52 -17.61 -6.42
CA ARG A 278 1.64 -18.74 -6.74
C ARG A 278 1.69 -19.85 -5.70
N LEU A 279 2.87 -20.17 -5.20
CA LEU A 279 3.03 -21.16 -4.13
C LEU A 279 2.34 -20.68 -2.86
N ALA A 280 2.55 -19.43 -2.44
CA ALA A 280 1.90 -18.84 -1.28
C ALA A 280 0.37 -18.91 -1.42
N SER A 281 -0.19 -18.45 -2.54
CA SER A 281 -1.63 -18.50 -2.78
C SER A 281 -2.19 -19.93 -2.78
N SER A 282 -1.48 -20.88 -3.37
CA SER A 282 -1.90 -22.29 -3.37
C SER A 282 -1.86 -22.91 -1.98
N LEU A 283 -0.83 -22.62 -1.19
CA LEU A 283 -0.69 -23.14 0.18
C LEU A 283 -1.79 -22.57 1.08
N THR A 284 -2.03 -21.25 1.00
CA THR A 284 -3.13 -20.61 1.74
C THR A 284 -4.49 -21.22 1.38
N ALA A 285 -4.75 -21.50 0.10
CA ALA A 285 -5.98 -22.17 -0.32
C ALA A 285 -6.11 -23.61 0.23
N MET A 286 -5.01 -24.36 0.29
CA MET A 286 -5.01 -25.71 0.88
C MET A 286 -5.24 -25.67 2.40
N GLU A 287 -4.61 -24.72 3.10
CA GLU A 287 -4.79 -24.51 4.54
C GLU A 287 -6.24 -24.15 4.85
N LEU A 288 -6.82 -23.15 4.15
CA LEU A 288 -8.23 -22.77 4.30
C LEU A 288 -9.18 -23.93 4.06
N LYS A 289 -8.88 -24.81 3.10
CA LYS A 289 -9.69 -26.00 2.84
C LYS A 289 -9.61 -27.02 3.97
N ALA A 290 -8.42 -27.24 4.55
CA ALA A 290 -8.25 -28.12 5.71
C ALA A 290 -8.96 -27.54 6.95
N TYR A 291 -8.81 -26.24 7.20
CA TYR A 291 -9.52 -25.52 8.26
C TYR A 291 -11.03 -25.53 8.06
N GLY A 292 -11.53 -25.36 6.83
CA GLY A 292 -12.96 -25.41 6.52
C GLY A 292 -13.58 -26.78 6.84
N LYS A 293 -12.84 -27.88 6.62
CA LYS A 293 -13.31 -29.22 6.99
C LYS A 293 -13.42 -29.40 8.51
N ALA A 294 -12.41 -28.97 9.26
CA ALA A 294 -12.44 -29.01 10.72
C ALA A 294 -13.52 -28.06 11.29
N GLY A 295 -13.64 -26.86 10.71
CA GLY A 295 -14.64 -25.86 11.06
C GLY A 295 -16.06 -26.34 10.82
N ALA A 296 -16.32 -27.06 9.72
CA ALA A 296 -17.63 -27.65 9.45
C ALA A 296 -18.05 -28.67 10.51
N ILE A 297 -17.11 -29.52 10.96
CA ILE A 297 -17.37 -30.47 12.06
C ILE A 297 -17.65 -29.70 13.35
N ALA A 298 -16.82 -28.70 13.67
CA ALA A 298 -17.04 -27.87 14.86
C ALA A 298 -18.39 -27.14 14.82
N GLU A 299 -18.79 -26.63 13.65
CA GLU A 299 -20.06 -25.94 13.45
C GLU A 299 -21.24 -26.92 13.60
N GLU A 300 -21.15 -28.14 13.08
CA GLU A 300 -22.18 -29.18 13.27
C GLU A 300 -22.37 -29.53 14.75
N VAL A 301 -21.27 -29.73 15.47
CA VAL A 301 -21.25 -30.05 16.90
C VAL A 301 -21.81 -28.89 17.74
N LEU A 302 -21.41 -27.65 17.45
CA LEU A 302 -21.90 -26.46 18.16
C LEU A 302 -23.37 -26.16 17.85
N SER A 303 -23.79 -26.33 16.60
CA SER A 303 -25.19 -26.14 16.18
C SER A 303 -26.11 -27.18 16.85
N SER A 304 -25.63 -28.42 16.99
CA SER A 304 -26.36 -29.53 17.59
C SER A 304 -25.97 -29.82 19.05
N ILE A 305 -25.46 -28.82 19.78
CA ILE A 305 -24.83 -29.03 21.09
C ILE A 305 -25.76 -29.72 22.10
N ARG A 306 -27.06 -29.41 22.08
CA ARG A 306 -28.05 -30.04 22.97
C ARG A 306 -28.15 -31.55 22.72
N THR A 307 -28.06 -31.99 21.47
CA THR A 307 -28.08 -33.41 21.08
C THR A 307 -26.80 -34.09 21.51
N VAL A 308 -25.64 -33.45 21.31
CA VAL A 308 -24.33 -33.99 21.73
C VAL A 308 -24.29 -34.20 23.25
N PHE A 309 -24.83 -33.27 24.04
CA PHE A 309 -24.98 -33.42 25.49
C PHE A 309 -25.97 -34.52 25.86
N ALA A 310 -27.12 -34.63 25.17
CA ALA A 310 -28.12 -35.66 25.47
C ALA A 310 -27.59 -37.09 25.29
N TYR A 311 -26.65 -37.29 24.36
CA TYR A 311 -26.02 -38.59 24.10
C TYR A 311 -24.64 -38.77 24.75
N ASN A 312 -24.18 -37.83 25.62
CA ASN A 312 -22.83 -37.84 26.22
C ASN A 312 -21.68 -37.95 25.18
N GLY A 313 -21.83 -37.36 24.00
CA GLY A 313 -20.89 -37.48 22.87
C GLY A 313 -19.65 -36.58 22.92
N GLN A 314 -19.47 -35.78 23.97
CA GLN A 314 -18.49 -34.68 24.04
C GLN A 314 -17.04 -35.12 23.78
N ILE A 315 -16.61 -36.22 24.42
CA ILE A 315 -15.22 -36.73 24.33
C ILE A 315 -14.92 -37.26 22.92
N ARG A 316 -15.95 -37.70 22.18
CA ARG A 316 -15.79 -38.22 20.82
C ARG A 316 -15.62 -37.11 19.81
N GLU A 317 -16.41 -36.04 19.93
CA GLU A 317 -16.36 -34.90 19.00
C GLU A 317 -15.15 -33.97 19.24
N GLN A 318 -14.49 -34.09 20.40
CA GLN A 318 -13.24 -33.39 20.70
C GLN A 318 -12.00 -34.02 20.03
N LYS A 319 -12.08 -35.31 19.67
CA LYS A 319 -10.93 -36.12 19.23
C LYS A 319 -10.76 -36.13 17.72
#